data_AF-A0A2G5PC73-F1
#
_entry.id   AF-A0A2G5PC73-F1
#
_cell.length_a   1.000
_cell.length_b   1.000
_cell.length_c   1.000
_cell.angle_alpha   90.00
_cell.angle_beta   90.00
_cell.angle_gamma   90.00
#
_symmetry.space_group_name_H-M   'P 1'
#
loop_
_entity.id
_entity.type
_entity.pdbx_description
1 polymer ?
#
loop_
_entity_poly.entity_id
_entity_poly.type
_entity_poly.pdbx_seq_one_letter_code
_entity_poly.pdbx_strand_id
1 'polypeptide(L)'
;MPPGTVLDSSDSQGGSNLACDDNYTGPGPGPTEYTAAMHVIGPEGTAPAELVARSGELWQSWGLTVMERNGFEKPNRFAYATDGYRLQIEAAYPPQYPPTLTVISPCFSGDVRRDGLPFPKVIHQSAPAG
;
A
#
# COMPACT_ATOMS: atom_id res chain seq x y z
N MET A 1 -14.42 4.49 -0.42
CA MET A 1 -14.07 4.08 -1.80
C MET A 1 -15.34 3.87 -2.61
N PRO A 2 -15.33 4.19 -3.93
CA PRO A 2 -16.47 3.94 -4.81
C PRO A 2 -16.94 2.47 -4.74
N PRO A 3 -18.25 2.19 -4.61
CA PRO A 3 -18.77 0.83 -4.60
C PRO A 3 -18.28 0.01 -5.80
N GLY A 4 -17.78 -1.19 -5.55
CA GLY A 4 -17.21 -2.06 -6.59
C GLY A 4 -15.71 -1.88 -6.80
N THR A 5 -15.03 -1.10 -5.94
CA THR A 5 -13.56 -1.03 -5.95
C THR A 5 -12.97 -2.40 -5.59
N VAL A 6 -11.90 -2.79 -6.28
CA VAL A 6 -11.16 -4.02 -6.06
C VAL A 6 -9.68 -3.70 -5.87
N LEU A 7 -9.00 -4.45 -5.00
CA LEU A 7 -7.54 -4.47 -4.93
C LEU A 7 -7.03 -5.72 -5.64
N ASP A 8 -6.11 -5.57 -6.59
CA ASP A 8 -5.61 -6.67 -7.43
C ASP A 8 -4.08 -6.73 -7.40
N SER A 9 -3.53 -7.90 -7.11
CA SER A 9 -2.09 -8.22 -7.15
C SER A 9 -1.79 -9.39 -8.08
N SER A 10 -2.69 -9.74 -8.99
CA SER A 10 -2.57 -10.92 -9.85
C SER A 10 -1.36 -10.89 -10.79
N ASP A 11 -0.85 -9.70 -11.10
CA ASP A 11 0.32 -9.45 -11.94
C ASP A 11 1.59 -9.13 -11.13
N SER A 12 1.53 -9.18 -9.80
CA SER A 12 2.63 -8.85 -8.90
C SER A 12 2.87 -9.94 -7.85
N GLN A 13 3.93 -9.79 -7.05
CA GLN A 13 4.17 -10.68 -5.91
C GLN A 13 3.17 -10.44 -4.76
N GLY A 14 2.43 -9.32 -4.79
CA GLY A 14 1.55 -8.90 -3.71
C GLY A 14 2.35 -8.49 -2.48
N GLY A 15 2.54 -9.41 -1.54
CA GLY A 15 3.17 -9.16 -0.24
C GLY A 15 4.47 -9.92 -0.01
N SER A 16 5.50 -9.25 0.50
CA SER A 16 6.81 -9.86 0.80
C SER A 16 7.55 -9.16 1.95
N ASN A 17 8.52 -9.86 2.55
CA ASN A 17 9.44 -9.26 3.52
C ASN A 17 10.62 -8.62 2.79
N LEU A 18 10.88 -7.34 3.08
CA LEU A 18 11.99 -6.56 2.55
C LEU A 18 12.94 -6.17 3.68
N ALA A 19 14.23 -6.02 3.39
CA ALA A 19 15.20 -5.56 4.38
C ALA A 19 14.92 -4.08 4.74
N CYS A 20 15.00 -3.75 6.03
CA CYS A 20 14.89 -2.36 6.47
C CYS A 20 16.21 -1.59 6.36
N ASP A 21 17.32 -2.32 6.46
CA ASP A 21 18.68 -1.79 6.37
C ASP A 21 19.50 -2.72 5.49
N ASP A 22 19.76 -2.28 4.26
CA ASP A 22 20.57 -3.02 3.29
C ASP A 22 22.04 -3.16 3.72
N ASN A 23 22.50 -2.37 4.69
CA ASN A 23 23.87 -2.38 5.21
C ASN A 23 23.98 -3.07 6.57
N TYR A 24 22.98 -3.83 7.00
CA TYR A 24 23.03 -4.54 8.27
C TYR A 24 24.23 -5.51 8.33
N THR A 25 25.13 -5.29 9.29
CA THR A 25 26.34 -6.10 9.52
C THR A 25 26.33 -6.86 10.84
N GLY A 26 25.21 -6.80 11.57
CA GLY A 26 25.05 -7.51 12.83
C GLY A 26 24.89 -9.03 12.67
N PRO A 27 24.94 -9.78 13.77
CA PRO A 27 24.73 -11.23 13.73
C PRO A 27 23.27 -11.58 13.47
N GLY A 28 23.02 -12.68 12.75
CA GLY A 28 21.68 -13.20 12.49
C GLY A 28 20.93 -12.48 11.36
N PRO A 29 19.63 -12.75 11.20
CA PRO A 29 18.82 -12.07 10.20
C PRO A 29 18.58 -10.61 10.60
N GLY A 30 18.90 -9.68 9.70
CA GLY A 30 18.69 -8.25 9.91
C GLY A 30 17.21 -7.86 10.04
N PRO A 31 16.92 -6.63 10.52
CA PRO A 31 15.56 -6.13 10.62
C PRO A 31 14.86 -6.09 9.26
N THR A 32 13.58 -6.42 9.24
CA THR A 32 12.79 -6.55 8.01
C THR A 32 11.42 -5.90 8.19
N GLU A 33 10.79 -5.54 7.08
CA GLU A 33 9.40 -5.04 7.03
C GLU A 33 8.59 -5.86 6.03
N TYR A 34 7.29 -5.96 6.27
CA TYR A 34 6.37 -6.57 5.32
C TYR A 34 5.74 -5.49 4.45
N THR A 35 5.90 -5.63 3.15
CA THR A 35 5.38 -4.71 2.13
C THR A 35 4.38 -5.44 1.27
N ALA A 36 3.18 -4.89 1.15
CA ALA A 36 2.11 -5.36 0.29
C ALA A 36 1.77 -4.31 -0.77
N ALA A 37 1.74 -4.71 -2.04
CA ALA A 37 1.41 -3.86 -3.17
C ALA A 37 0.25 -4.44 -4.01
N MET A 38 -0.74 -3.62 -4.33
CA MET A 38 -1.92 -3.98 -5.12
C MET A 38 -2.35 -2.81 -6.01
N HIS A 39 -2.87 -3.09 -7.19
CA HIS A 39 -3.59 -2.12 -8.02
C HIS A 39 -4.94 -1.80 -7.41
N VAL A 40 -5.31 -0.52 -7.39
CA VAL A 40 -6.65 -0.08 -6.98
C VAL A 40 -7.51 0.11 -8.21
N ILE A 41 -8.48 -0.77 -8.42
CA ILE A 41 -9.34 -0.77 -9.61
C ILE A 41 -10.73 -0.31 -9.19
N GLY A 42 -11.16 0.84 -9.71
CA GLY A 42 -12.51 1.37 -9.51
C GLY A 42 -13.53 0.76 -10.50
N PRO A 43 -14.84 0.98 -10.27
CA PRO A 43 -15.86 0.66 -11.27
C PRO A 43 -15.64 1.44 -12.57
N GLU A 44 -16.25 0.97 -13.66
CA GLU A 44 -16.14 1.58 -14.99
C GLU A 44 -16.43 3.09 -14.95
N GLY A 45 -15.58 3.88 -15.61
CA GLY A 45 -15.66 5.34 -15.63
C GLY A 45 -14.99 6.05 -14.44
N THR A 46 -14.49 5.33 -13.43
CA THR A 46 -13.74 5.94 -12.33
C THR A 46 -12.36 6.37 -12.79
N ALA A 47 -12.02 7.66 -12.63
CA ALA A 47 -10.70 8.15 -12.96
C ALA A 47 -9.65 7.65 -11.93
N PRO A 48 -8.46 7.19 -12.35
CA PRO A 48 -7.37 6.81 -11.44
C PRO A 48 -7.02 7.88 -10.40
N ALA A 49 -7.01 9.16 -10.81
CA ALA A 49 -6.78 10.29 -9.90
C ALA A 49 -7.86 10.43 -8.82
N GLU A 50 -9.11 10.03 -9.10
CA GLU A 50 -10.17 10.01 -8.07
C GLU A 50 -9.87 8.93 -7.02
N LEU A 51 -9.40 7.75 -7.43
CA LEU A 51 -9.05 6.67 -6.49
C LEU A 51 -7.92 7.09 -5.54
N VAL A 52 -6.92 7.81 -6.07
CA VAL A 52 -5.83 8.40 -5.29
C VAL A 52 -6.36 9.40 -4.26
N ALA A 53 -7.22 10.35 -4.70
CA ALA A 53 -7.79 11.36 -3.81
C ALA A 53 -8.66 10.73 -2.70
N ARG A 54 -9.58 9.82 -3.07
CA ARG A 54 -10.47 9.11 -2.14
C ARG A 54 -9.73 8.28 -1.11
N SER A 55 -8.62 7.66 -1.50
CA SER A 55 -7.78 6.90 -0.58
C SER A 55 -7.10 7.82 0.44
N GLY A 56 -6.59 8.97 0.00
CA GLY A 56 -6.06 10.00 0.90
C GLY A 56 -7.09 10.52 1.90
N GLU A 57 -8.30 10.84 1.45
CA GLU A 57 -9.42 11.27 2.30
C GLU A 57 -9.81 10.19 3.33
N LEU A 58 -9.85 8.93 2.90
CA LEU A 58 -10.14 7.79 3.77
C LEU A 58 -9.09 7.65 4.88
N TRP A 59 -7.80 7.77 4.54
CA TRP A 59 -6.72 7.70 5.52
C TRP A 59 -6.75 8.87 6.50
N GLN A 60 -7.10 10.06 6.05
CA GLN A 60 -7.34 11.20 6.95
C GLN A 60 -8.48 10.91 7.93
N SER A 61 -9.55 10.26 7.48
CA SER A 61 -10.67 9.86 8.35
C SER A 61 -10.29 8.85 9.43
N TRP A 62 -9.23 8.07 9.21
CA TRP A 62 -8.63 7.17 10.21
C TRP A 62 -7.68 7.89 11.18
N GLY A 63 -7.51 9.21 11.03
CA GLY A 63 -6.58 10.01 11.84
C GLY A 63 -5.12 9.90 11.40
N LEU A 64 -4.83 9.36 10.22
CA LEU A 64 -3.47 9.27 9.71
C LEU A 64 -2.97 10.63 9.22
N THR A 65 -1.68 10.88 9.38
CA THR A 65 -1.04 12.06 8.78
C THR A 65 -0.85 11.80 7.29
N VAL A 66 -1.61 12.49 6.42
CA VAL A 66 -1.55 12.34 4.97
C VAL A 66 -0.90 13.54 4.31
N MET A 67 0.05 13.30 3.41
CA MET A 67 0.77 14.35 2.68
C MET A 67 1.05 13.97 1.22
N GLU A 68 1.24 14.98 0.38
CA GLU A 68 1.95 14.84 -0.89
C GLU A 68 3.45 15.06 -0.63
N ARG A 69 4.32 14.23 -1.22
CA ARG A 69 5.76 14.40 -1.10
C ARG A 69 6.32 15.14 -2.31
N ASN A 70 7.21 16.09 -2.03
CA ASN A 70 7.98 16.75 -3.09
C ASN A 70 8.91 15.74 -3.79
N GLY A 71 9.05 15.85 -5.11
CA GLY A 71 9.88 14.95 -5.92
C GLY A 71 9.17 13.70 -6.46
N PHE A 72 7.88 13.52 -6.18
CA PHE A 72 7.05 12.47 -6.76
C PHE A 72 6.01 13.08 -7.70
N GLU A 73 5.63 12.33 -8.75
CA GLU A 73 4.57 12.74 -9.66
C GLU A 73 3.26 12.85 -8.87
N LYS A 74 2.56 13.98 -9.01
CA LYS A 74 1.26 14.19 -8.37
C LYS A 74 0.20 13.42 -9.19
N PRO A 75 -0.85 12.87 -8.56
CA PRO A 75 -1.36 13.17 -7.22
C PRO A 75 -1.00 12.16 -6.09
N ASN A 76 0.19 11.56 -6.05
CA ASN A 76 0.52 10.55 -5.03
C ASN A 76 0.24 11.00 -3.58
N ARG A 77 -0.32 10.09 -2.76
CA ARG A 77 -0.63 10.32 -1.34
C ARG A 77 0.19 9.38 -0.48
N PHE A 78 0.78 9.91 0.58
CA PHE A 78 1.56 9.17 1.56
C PHE A 78 0.96 9.39 2.94
N ALA A 79 0.65 8.32 3.65
CA ALA A 79 0.10 8.36 5.00
C ALA A 79 1.00 7.65 6.01
N TYR A 80 1.07 8.23 7.21
CA TYR A 80 1.88 7.74 8.31
C TYR A 80 0.98 7.49 9.53
N ALA A 81 1.00 6.25 10.01
CA ALA A 81 0.34 5.85 11.24
C ALA A 81 1.28 6.00 12.45
N THR A 82 0.69 6.21 13.63
CA THR A 82 1.45 6.42 14.88
C THR A 82 2.15 5.16 15.39
N ASP A 83 1.70 3.99 14.95
CA ASP A 83 2.29 2.69 15.23
C ASP A 83 3.42 2.32 14.24
N GLY A 84 3.74 3.21 13.29
CA GLY A 84 4.86 3.07 12.35
C GLY A 84 4.49 2.47 11.00
N TYR A 85 3.24 2.08 10.78
CA TYR A 85 2.77 1.68 9.44
C TYR A 85 2.80 2.86 8.48
N ARG A 86 3.11 2.57 7.21
CA ARG A 86 3.14 3.55 6.13
C ARG A 86 2.27 3.08 4.99
N LEU A 87 1.40 3.97 4.49
CA LEU A 87 0.54 3.69 3.36
C LEU A 87 0.87 4.67 2.23
N GLN A 88 0.87 4.17 1.00
CA GLN A 88 1.17 4.96 -0.19
C GLN A 88 0.17 4.59 -1.26
N ILE A 89 -0.36 5.59 -1.97
CA ILE A 89 -1.11 5.35 -3.19
C ILE A 89 -0.55 6.26 -4.27
N GLU A 90 -0.06 5.61 -5.32
CA GLU A 90 0.77 6.24 -6.32
C GLU A 90 0.10 6.10 -7.68
N ALA A 91 -0.04 7.21 -8.39
CA ALA A 91 -0.53 7.21 -9.76
C ALA A 91 0.45 6.46 -10.66
N ALA A 92 -0.10 5.67 -11.58
CA ALA A 92 0.69 4.99 -12.60
C ALA A 92 0.88 5.87 -13.84
N TYR A 93 1.91 5.56 -14.62
CA TYR A 93 2.07 6.08 -15.98
C TYR A 93 1.91 4.94 -16.99
N PRO A 94 1.05 5.10 -18.02
CA PRO A 94 0.19 6.24 -18.32
C PRO A 94 -0.91 6.49 -17.27
N PRO A 95 -1.43 7.74 -17.14
CA PRO A 95 -2.35 8.14 -16.06
C PRO A 95 -3.73 7.48 -16.11
N GLN A 96 -4.02 6.70 -17.15
CA GLN A 96 -5.23 5.89 -17.28
C GLN A 96 -5.09 4.54 -16.56
N TYR A 97 -3.89 4.13 -16.19
CA TYR A 97 -3.66 2.88 -15.48
C TYR A 97 -4.06 3.01 -14.01
N PRO A 98 -4.50 1.90 -13.38
CA PRO A 98 -4.80 1.87 -11.96
C PRO A 98 -3.63 2.38 -11.13
N PRO A 99 -3.87 3.18 -10.07
CA PRO A 99 -2.81 3.52 -9.13
C PRO A 99 -2.44 2.30 -8.30
N THR A 100 -1.21 2.30 -7.79
CA THR A 100 -0.69 1.25 -6.90
C THR A 100 -0.89 1.68 -5.46
N LEU A 101 -1.54 0.83 -4.66
CA LEU A 101 -1.58 0.91 -3.21
C LEU A 101 -0.43 0.08 -2.63
N THR A 102 0.40 0.70 -1.79
CA THR A 102 1.46 0.04 -1.04
C THR A 102 1.23 0.23 0.46
N VAL A 103 1.24 -0.86 1.22
CA VAL A 103 1.15 -0.88 2.69
C VAL A 103 2.42 -1.50 3.24
N ILE A 104 3.07 -0.79 4.15
CA ILE A 104 4.38 -1.16 4.69
C ILE A 104 4.29 -1.20 6.21
N SER A 105 4.72 -2.31 6.81
CA SER A 105 4.79 -2.45 8.26
C SER A 105 5.94 -1.62 8.86
N PRO A 106 5.95 -1.38 10.17
CA PRO A 106 7.18 -1.04 10.88
C PRO A 106 8.23 -2.14 10.68
N CYS A 107 9.50 -1.79 10.84
CA CYS A 107 10.56 -2.77 10.92
C CYS A 107 10.39 -3.65 12.15
N PHE A 108 10.56 -4.96 11.97
CA PHE A 108 10.50 -5.96 13.02
C PHE A 108 11.73 -6.88 12.94
N SER A 109 11.96 -7.68 13.99
CA SER A 109 13.12 -8.58 14.05
C SER A 109 13.10 -9.60 12.91
N GLY A 110 14.24 -9.80 12.26
CA GLY A 110 14.41 -10.87 11.27
C GLY A 110 14.14 -12.27 11.84
N ASP A 111 14.26 -12.46 13.16
CA ASP A 111 14.03 -13.75 13.80
C ASP A 111 12.57 -14.21 13.76
N VAL A 112 11.62 -13.27 13.64
CA VAL A 112 10.19 -13.58 13.55
C VAL A 112 9.66 -13.56 12.12
N ARG A 113 10.56 -13.31 11.14
CA ARG A 113 10.25 -13.30 9.71
C ARG A 113 9.67 -14.65 9.27
N ARG A 114 8.60 -14.58 8.48
CA ARG A 114 8.03 -15.74 7.78
C ARG A 114 7.91 -15.41 6.31
N ASP A 115 8.61 -16.16 5.49
CA ASP A 115 8.53 -16.04 4.03
C ASP A 115 7.47 -16.99 3.46
N GLY A 116 7.08 -16.73 2.21
CA GLY A 116 6.08 -17.55 1.51
C GLY A 116 4.68 -17.47 2.13
N LEU A 117 4.38 -16.40 2.88
CA LEU A 117 3.03 -16.15 3.37
C LEU A 117 2.07 -16.02 2.17
N PRO A 118 0.91 -16.70 2.19
CA PRO A 118 -0.07 -16.55 1.13
C PRO A 118 -0.57 -15.11 1.11
N PHE A 119 -0.66 -14.53 -0.07
CA PHE A 119 -1.22 -13.20 -0.29
C PHE A 119 -2.43 -13.29 -1.23
N PRO A 120 -3.56 -12.63 -0.92
CA PRO A 120 -4.73 -12.67 -1.77
C PRO A 120 -4.44 -11.99 -3.11
N LYS A 121 -4.73 -12.68 -4.21
CA LYS A 121 -4.61 -12.08 -5.55
C LYS A 121 -5.61 -10.95 -5.75
N VAL A 122 -6.83 -11.11 -5.26
CA VAL A 122 -7.91 -10.14 -5.43
C VAL A 122 -8.65 -9.96 -4.11
N ILE A 123 -8.89 -8.71 -3.72
CA ILE A 123 -9.70 -8.34 -2.57
C ILE A 123 -10.88 -7.50 -3.07
N HIS A 124 -12.09 -8.03 -2.88
CA HIS A 124 -13.32 -7.31 -3.23
C HIS A 124 -13.78 -6.42 -2.07
N GLN A 125 -14.25 -5.21 -2.39
CA GLN A 125 -14.92 -4.37 -1.40
C GLN A 125 -16.12 -5.12 -0.81
N SER A 126 -16.12 -5.21 0.51
CA SER A 126 -17.27 -5.74 1.26
C SER A 126 -18.27 -4.62 1.53
N ALA A 127 -19.55 -4.98 1.68
CA ALA A 127 -20.53 -4.05 2.22
C ALA A 127 -20.09 -3.60 3.63
N PRO A 128 -20.40 -2.36 4.06
CA PRO A 128 -20.15 -1.96 5.43
C PRO A 128 -20.80 -2.98 6.37
N ALA A 129 -20.05 -3.48 7.36
CA ALA A 129 -20.66 -4.24 8.44
C ALA A 129 -21.62 -3.28 9.17
N GLY A 130 -22.92 -3.60 9.11
CA GLY A 130 -23.97 -2.82 9.77
C GLY A 130 -23.94 -2.94 11.29
#